data_AF-A0A849ASR6-F1
#
_entry.id   AF-A0A849ASR6-F1
#
_cell.length_a   1.000
_cell.length_b   1.000
_cell.length_c   1.000
_cell.angle_alpha   90.00
_cell.angle_beta   90.00
_cell.angle_gamma   90.00
#
_symmetry.space_group_name_H-M   'P 1'
#
loop_
_entity.id
_entity.type
_entity.pdbx_description
1 polymer ?
#
loop_
_entity_poly.entity_id
_entity_poly.type
_entity_poly.pdbx_seq_one_letter_code
_entity_poly.pdbx_strand_id
1 'polypeptide(L)'
;MTPPASPATGAHTTNGIPHGFTSLTPFIVVTDAAAAIDFYTRVFSARLISRMDSPDGSVLHAELDFGQGRLQLADANPDYGLALPEAGDAVSASLCLYCADADAVVAAAEAAGATEREPIADFVSGDRYGSIIDPFGRRWAILTRVEDLSDEESAARVAEWAQSMNEG
;
A
#
# COMPACT_ATOMS: atom_id res chain seq x y z
N MET A 1 22.84 23.97 29.16
CA MET A 1 21.87 23.43 28.18
C MET A 1 21.44 22.07 28.68
N THR A 2 20.14 21.83 28.84
CA THR A 2 19.61 20.50 29.18
C THR A 2 19.75 19.58 27.97
N PRO A 3 20.25 18.34 28.12
CA PRO A 3 20.33 17.41 27.00
C PRO A 3 18.92 17.05 26.49
N PRO A 4 18.78 16.71 25.19
CA PRO A 4 17.50 16.29 24.63
C PRO A 4 17.02 15.01 25.32
N ALA A 5 15.70 14.88 25.46
CA ALA A 5 15.08 13.68 26.00
C ALA A 5 15.34 12.47 25.09
N SER A 6 15.65 11.32 25.68
CA SER A 6 15.81 10.06 24.94
C SER A 6 14.44 9.46 24.60
N PRO A 7 14.29 8.85 23.41
CA PRO A 7 13.03 8.21 23.01
C PRO A 7 12.66 7.05 23.94
N ALA A 8 11.36 6.91 24.20
CA ALA A 8 10.82 5.86 25.07
C ALA A 8 10.75 4.51 24.33
N THR A 9 11.15 3.45 25.01
CA THR A 9 11.09 2.07 24.55
C THR A 9 10.49 1.21 25.66
N GLY A 10 9.48 0.40 25.34
CA GLY A 10 8.71 -0.41 26.31
C GLY A 10 7.71 -1.36 25.65
N ALA A 11 6.83 -1.97 26.46
CA ALA A 11 5.93 -3.06 26.05
C ALA A 11 4.99 -2.78 24.86
N HIS A 12 4.82 -1.51 24.48
CA HIS A 12 3.94 -1.08 23.38
C HIS A 12 4.63 -0.16 22.38
N THR A 13 5.94 0.09 22.54
CA THR A 13 6.68 1.11 21.79
C THR A 13 8.15 0.78 21.62
N THR A 14 8.70 1.12 20.46
CA THR A 14 10.11 1.04 20.14
C THR A 14 10.59 2.40 19.65
N ASN A 15 11.55 3.03 20.35
CA ASN A 15 12.16 4.30 19.94
C ASN A 15 11.16 5.43 19.66
N GLY A 16 10.10 5.53 20.47
CA GLY A 16 9.01 6.50 20.27
C GLY A 16 7.96 6.10 19.22
N ILE A 17 8.11 4.96 18.55
CA ILE A 17 7.15 4.42 17.57
C ILE A 17 6.39 3.24 18.19
N PRO A 18 5.06 3.32 18.36
CA PRO A 18 4.30 2.23 18.95
C PRO A 18 4.16 0.99 18.05
N HIS A 19 3.83 -0.15 18.65
CA HIS A 19 3.60 -1.39 17.91
C HIS A 19 2.30 -1.26 17.09
N GLY A 20 2.35 -1.59 15.78
CA GLY A 20 1.24 -1.35 14.83
C GLY A 20 1.32 -0.05 14.02
N PHE A 21 2.49 0.59 13.95
CA PHE A 21 2.71 1.87 13.26
C PHE A 21 3.52 1.71 11.97
N THR A 22 3.35 2.63 11.00
CA THR A 22 4.39 2.87 9.98
C THR A 22 5.30 4.04 10.39
N SER A 23 6.59 3.91 10.12
CA SER A 23 7.61 4.96 10.16
C SER A 23 7.94 5.51 8.77
N LEU A 24 7.31 4.92 7.75
CA LEU A 24 7.59 5.10 6.33
C LEU A 24 6.34 5.65 5.65
N THR A 25 6.56 6.66 4.82
CA THR A 25 5.55 7.21 3.89
C THR A 25 6.11 7.02 2.49
N PRO A 26 5.60 6.06 1.70
CA PRO A 26 6.04 5.90 0.33
C PRO A 26 5.69 7.15 -0.48
N PHE A 27 6.56 7.49 -1.43
CA PHE A 27 6.26 8.46 -2.48
C PHE A 27 6.20 7.70 -3.81
N ILE A 28 5.07 7.81 -4.51
CA ILE A 28 4.87 7.15 -5.80
C ILE A 28 4.61 8.15 -6.91
N VAL A 29 5.09 7.84 -8.11
CA VAL A 29 4.77 8.62 -9.32
C VAL A 29 3.65 7.92 -10.08
N VAL A 30 2.57 8.60 -10.41
CA VAL A 30 1.42 7.96 -11.08
C VAL A 30 1.10 8.69 -12.37
N THR A 31 0.44 7.99 -13.28
CA THR A 31 -0.15 8.64 -14.45
C THR A 31 -1.42 9.34 -13.97
N ASP A 32 -1.56 10.65 -14.23
CA ASP A 32 -2.74 11.42 -13.80
C ASP A 32 -3.00 11.30 -12.29
N ALA A 33 -2.14 11.95 -11.50
CA ALA A 33 -2.23 11.93 -10.05
C ALA A 33 -3.55 12.49 -9.51
N ALA A 34 -4.22 13.38 -10.25
CA ALA A 34 -5.55 13.85 -9.87
C ALA A 34 -6.58 12.71 -9.91
N ALA A 35 -6.61 11.95 -11.00
CA ALA A 35 -7.47 10.78 -11.12
C ALA A 35 -7.09 9.67 -10.11
N ALA A 36 -5.80 9.51 -9.81
CA ALA A 36 -5.33 8.57 -8.80
C ALA A 36 -5.83 8.92 -7.39
N ILE A 37 -5.78 10.20 -7.02
CA ILE A 37 -6.33 10.68 -5.74
C ILE A 37 -7.82 10.36 -5.63
N ASP A 38 -8.60 10.61 -6.69
CA ASP A 38 -10.04 10.34 -6.72
C ASP A 38 -10.33 8.83 -6.60
N PHE A 39 -9.57 8.00 -7.31
CA PHE A 39 -9.66 6.55 -7.21
C PHE A 39 -9.34 6.07 -5.79
N TYR A 40 -8.21 6.47 -5.21
CA TYR A 40 -7.80 6.03 -3.87
C TYR A 40 -8.77 6.51 -2.78
N THR A 41 -9.34 7.70 -2.95
CA THR A 41 -10.38 8.22 -2.04
C THR A 41 -11.65 7.37 -2.10
N ARG A 42 -12.09 6.99 -3.30
CA ARG A 42 -13.33 6.23 -3.49
C ARG A 42 -13.19 4.75 -3.16
N VAL A 43 -12.09 4.12 -3.57
CA VAL A 43 -11.90 2.66 -3.50
C VAL A 43 -11.30 2.25 -2.16
N PHE A 44 -10.28 2.98 -1.68
CA PHE A 44 -9.57 2.64 -0.45
C PHE A 44 -10.02 3.47 0.76
N SER A 45 -11.03 4.32 0.57
CA SER A 45 -11.47 5.29 1.60
C SER A 45 -10.32 6.18 2.10
N ALA A 46 -9.30 6.39 1.26
CA ALA A 46 -8.18 7.27 1.59
C ALA A 46 -8.68 8.71 1.72
N ARG A 47 -8.06 9.51 2.57
CA ARG A 47 -8.41 10.93 2.72
C ARG A 47 -7.29 11.80 2.20
N LEU A 48 -7.61 12.72 1.30
CA LEU A 48 -6.68 13.75 0.85
C LEU A 48 -6.33 14.70 2.00
N ILE A 49 -5.03 14.83 2.26
CA ILE A 49 -4.48 15.70 3.31
C ILE A 49 -4.01 17.01 2.72
N SER A 50 -3.20 16.93 1.67
CA SER A 50 -2.65 18.09 0.97
C SER A 50 -2.45 17.75 -0.51
N ARG A 51 -2.52 18.79 -1.34
CA ARG A 51 -2.28 18.73 -2.77
C ARG A 51 -1.65 20.04 -3.22
N MET A 52 -0.63 19.96 -4.05
CA MET A 52 0.04 21.08 -4.68
C MET A 52 0.08 20.84 -6.19
N ASP A 53 -0.53 21.76 -6.93
CA ASP A 53 -0.58 21.72 -8.39
C ASP A 53 0.49 22.64 -9.00
N SER A 54 0.99 22.24 -10.15
CA SER A 54 1.79 23.05 -11.07
C SER A 54 0.89 24.02 -11.85
N PRO A 55 1.41 25.13 -12.40
CA PRO A 55 0.64 26.03 -13.28
C PRO A 55 0.01 25.36 -14.50
N ASP A 56 0.55 24.22 -14.96
CA ASP A 56 0.00 23.42 -16.05
C ASP A 56 -1.12 22.45 -15.62
N GLY A 57 -1.44 22.40 -14.33
CA GLY A 57 -2.49 21.57 -13.75
C GLY A 57 -2.05 20.17 -13.30
N SER A 58 -0.79 19.78 -13.55
CA SER A 58 -0.22 18.53 -13.01
C SER A 58 -0.04 18.62 -11.49
N VAL A 59 -0.13 17.49 -10.78
CA VAL A 59 0.10 17.41 -9.34
C VAL A 59 1.60 17.26 -9.08
N LEU A 60 2.19 18.26 -8.43
CA LEU A 60 3.60 18.23 -8.02
C LEU A 60 3.81 17.39 -6.75
N HIS A 61 2.84 17.39 -5.85
CA HIS A 61 2.85 16.62 -4.62
C HIS A 61 1.44 16.53 -4.04
N ALA A 62 1.06 15.36 -3.56
CA ALA A 62 -0.10 15.17 -2.71
C ALA A 62 0.21 14.17 -1.60
N GLU A 63 -0.51 14.29 -0.49
CA GLU A 63 -0.47 13.36 0.64
C GLU A 63 -1.86 12.79 0.91
N LEU A 64 -1.92 11.48 1.08
CA LEU A 64 -3.12 10.70 1.38
C LEU A 64 -2.96 9.96 2.70
N ASP A 65 -4.06 9.92 3.45
CA ASP A 65 -4.18 9.21 4.73
C ASP A 65 -5.01 7.94 4.57
N PHE A 66 -4.45 6.82 5.02
CA PHE A 66 -5.10 5.50 5.03
C PHE A 66 -5.45 5.05 6.46
N GLY A 67 -5.41 5.97 7.44
CA GLY A 67 -5.80 5.74 8.84
C GLY A 67 -4.66 5.23 9.72
N GLN A 68 -3.89 4.24 9.25
CA GLN A 68 -2.69 3.72 9.93
C GLN A 68 -1.44 3.79 9.06
N GLY A 69 -1.39 4.76 8.14
CA GLY A 69 -0.28 4.98 7.25
C GLY A 69 -0.55 6.15 6.30
N ARG A 70 0.52 6.66 5.69
CA ARG A 70 0.46 7.75 4.70
C ARG A 70 1.03 7.28 3.38
N LEU A 71 0.54 7.87 2.31
CA LEU A 71 1.08 7.74 0.97
C LEU A 71 1.25 9.14 0.39
N GLN A 72 2.37 9.39 -0.26
CA GLN A 72 2.56 10.58 -1.08
C GLN A 72 2.60 10.20 -2.54
N LEU A 73 2.12 11.10 -3.40
CA LEU A 73 2.18 10.89 -4.83
C LEU A 73 2.33 12.19 -5.63
N ALA A 74 2.75 12.05 -6.87
CA ALA A 74 2.79 13.12 -7.85
C ALA A 74 2.65 12.56 -9.27
N ASP A 75 2.41 13.45 -10.23
CA ASP A 75 2.65 13.18 -11.63
C ASP A 75 4.16 13.06 -11.91
N ALA A 76 4.50 12.49 -13.06
CA ALA A 76 5.89 12.43 -13.51
C ALA A 76 6.47 13.84 -13.70
N ASN A 77 7.70 14.02 -13.24
CA ASN A 77 8.40 15.30 -13.32
C ASN A 77 9.89 15.07 -13.65
N PRO A 78 10.29 15.28 -14.91
CA PRO A 78 11.67 15.08 -15.36
C PRO A 78 12.70 15.96 -14.64
N ASP A 79 12.33 17.17 -14.22
CA ASP A 79 13.25 18.10 -13.55
C ASP A 79 13.71 17.58 -12.18
N TYR A 80 12.91 16.70 -11.57
CA TYR A 80 13.22 16.02 -10.30
C TYR A 80 13.55 14.54 -10.49
N GLY A 81 13.65 14.05 -11.72
CA GLY A 81 13.88 12.64 -12.02
C GLY A 81 12.73 11.72 -11.59
N LEU A 82 11.52 12.25 -11.46
CA LEU A 82 10.32 11.49 -11.11
C LEU A 82 9.72 10.87 -12.38
N ALA A 83 9.78 9.55 -12.49
CA ALA A 83 9.34 8.81 -13.66
C ALA A 83 8.22 7.81 -13.33
N LEU A 84 7.36 7.57 -14.30
CA LEU A 84 6.35 6.52 -14.24
C LEU A 84 6.99 5.13 -14.18
N PRO A 85 6.31 4.13 -13.59
CA PRO A 85 6.72 2.75 -13.75
C PRO A 85 6.68 2.35 -15.23
N GLU A 86 7.48 1.36 -15.61
CA GLU A 86 7.41 0.78 -16.96
C GLU A 86 6.02 0.17 -17.20
N ALA A 87 5.51 0.30 -18.42
CA ALA A 87 4.22 -0.26 -18.80
C ALA A 87 4.30 -1.79 -18.94
N GLY A 88 3.25 -2.49 -18.51
CA GLY A 88 3.10 -3.94 -18.64
C GLY A 88 2.85 -4.64 -17.30
N ASP A 89 2.98 -5.97 -17.29
CA ASP A 89 2.67 -6.80 -16.12
C ASP A 89 3.81 -6.83 -15.07
N ALA A 90 4.97 -6.29 -15.43
CA ALA A 90 6.13 -6.23 -14.56
C ALA A 90 5.99 -5.08 -13.55
N VAL A 91 6.19 -5.39 -12.28
CA VAL A 91 6.03 -4.44 -11.16
C VAL A 91 7.33 -4.38 -10.37
N SER A 92 7.83 -3.17 -10.11
CA SER A 92 9.05 -2.96 -9.31
C SER A 92 8.78 -2.75 -7.83
N ALA A 93 7.53 -2.43 -7.46
CA ALA A 93 7.09 -2.22 -6.10
C ALA A 93 5.62 -2.62 -5.94
N SER A 94 5.20 -2.82 -4.71
CA SER A 94 3.79 -3.04 -4.36
C SER A 94 3.44 -2.27 -3.12
N LEU A 95 2.25 -1.70 -3.13
CA LEU A 95 1.67 -1.05 -1.97
C LEU A 95 0.75 -2.06 -1.29
N CYS A 96 0.96 -2.27 0.00
CA CYS A 96 0.17 -3.21 0.78
C CYS A 96 -0.88 -2.43 1.57
N LEU A 97 -2.15 -2.79 1.38
CA LEU A 97 -3.28 -2.23 2.10
C LEU A 97 -3.94 -3.33 2.92
N TYR A 98 -3.81 -3.23 4.25
CA TYR A 98 -4.70 -3.96 5.14
C TYR A 98 -6.01 -3.20 5.30
N CYS A 99 -7.12 -3.91 5.19
CA CYS A 99 -8.46 -3.37 5.34
C CYS A 99 -9.39 -4.40 5.98
N ALA A 100 -10.57 -3.96 6.40
CA ALA A 100 -11.54 -4.81 7.08
C ALA A 100 -12.21 -5.85 6.16
N ASP A 101 -12.28 -5.56 4.85
CA ASP A 101 -12.97 -6.40 3.86
C ASP A 101 -12.24 -6.31 2.51
N ALA A 102 -11.31 -7.23 2.29
CA ALA A 102 -10.51 -7.29 1.08
C ALA A 102 -11.36 -7.58 -0.18
N ASP A 103 -12.42 -8.40 -0.08
CA ASP A 103 -13.30 -8.71 -1.22
C ASP A 103 -14.03 -7.47 -1.70
N ALA A 104 -14.62 -6.70 -0.77
CA ALA A 104 -15.34 -5.48 -1.10
C ALA A 104 -14.41 -4.46 -1.77
N VAL A 105 -13.16 -4.33 -1.28
CA VAL A 105 -12.17 -3.41 -1.86
C VAL A 105 -11.71 -3.87 -3.24
N VAL A 106 -11.43 -5.16 -3.43
CA VAL A 106 -11.05 -5.71 -4.75
C VAL A 106 -12.18 -5.49 -5.76
N ALA A 107 -13.42 -5.84 -5.40
CA ALA A 107 -14.57 -5.65 -6.29
C ALA A 107 -14.80 -4.16 -6.64
N ALA A 108 -14.62 -3.25 -5.68
CA ALA A 108 -14.71 -1.81 -5.93
C ALA A 108 -13.58 -1.30 -6.83
N ALA A 109 -12.37 -1.84 -6.69
CA ALA A 109 -11.23 -1.50 -7.53
C ALA A 109 -11.45 -1.94 -8.97
N GLU A 110 -11.92 -3.17 -9.19
CA GLU A 110 -12.26 -3.71 -10.51
C GLU A 110 -13.37 -2.90 -11.18
N ALA A 111 -14.44 -2.57 -10.44
CA ALA A 111 -15.51 -1.72 -10.94
C ALA A 111 -15.03 -0.30 -11.30
N ALA A 112 -13.92 0.15 -10.68
CA ALA A 112 -13.27 1.41 -10.96
C ALA A 112 -12.17 1.31 -12.04
N GLY A 113 -12.01 0.16 -12.69
CA GLY A 113 -11.11 -0.05 -13.83
C GLY A 113 -9.75 -0.65 -13.49
N ALA A 114 -9.55 -1.14 -12.26
CA ALA A 114 -8.37 -1.93 -11.94
C ALA A 114 -8.45 -3.33 -12.59
N THR A 115 -7.28 -3.89 -12.87
CA THR A 115 -7.15 -5.24 -13.44
C THR A 115 -6.76 -6.21 -12.34
N GLU A 116 -7.47 -7.33 -12.22
CA GLU A 116 -7.09 -8.45 -11.36
C GLU A 116 -5.70 -8.98 -11.77
N ARG A 117 -4.82 -9.18 -10.79
CA ARG A 117 -3.52 -9.82 -10.99
C ARG A 117 -3.44 -11.15 -10.26
N GLU A 118 -3.72 -11.15 -8.96
CA GLU A 118 -3.99 -12.38 -8.22
C GLU A 118 -5.42 -12.38 -7.71
N PRO A 119 -6.19 -13.46 -7.98
CA PRO A 119 -7.56 -13.57 -7.50
C PRO A 119 -7.59 -13.62 -5.98
N ILE A 120 -8.65 -13.04 -5.41
CA ILE A 120 -8.80 -13.01 -3.96
C ILE A 120 -9.06 -14.41 -3.41
N ALA A 121 -8.23 -14.83 -2.46
CA ALA A 121 -8.31 -16.13 -1.83
C ALA A 121 -7.78 -16.09 -0.39
N ASP A 122 -8.14 -17.10 0.39
CA ASP A 122 -7.51 -17.31 1.69
C ASP A 122 -6.10 -17.85 1.48
N PHE A 123 -5.13 -17.22 2.12
CA PHE A 123 -3.73 -17.58 2.05
C PHE A 123 -3.28 -18.24 3.36
N VAL A 124 -2.30 -19.13 3.25
CA VAL A 124 -1.80 -19.93 4.39
C VAL A 124 -1.25 -19.10 5.55
N SER A 125 -0.94 -17.81 5.31
CA SER A 125 -0.53 -16.85 6.34
C SER A 125 -1.66 -16.43 7.30
N GLY A 126 -2.90 -16.88 7.06
CA GLY A 126 -4.10 -16.46 7.80
C GLY A 126 -4.76 -15.20 7.22
N ASP A 127 -4.29 -14.72 6.07
CA ASP A 127 -4.83 -13.54 5.40
C ASP A 127 -5.73 -13.94 4.23
N ARG A 128 -6.83 -13.22 4.07
CA ARG A 128 -7.55 -13.15 2.81
C ARG A 128 -6.87 -12.09 1.96
N TYR A 129 -6.37 -12.51 0.80
CA TYR A 129 -5.43 -11.75 -0.01
C TYR A 129 -5.83 -11.76 -1.47
N GLY A 130 -5.72 -10.61 -2.13
CA GLY A 130 -5.71 -10.49 -3.59
C GLY A 130 -4.77 -9.38 -4.02
N SER A 131 -4.47 -9.30 -5.32
CA SER A 131 -3.77 -8.12 -5.84
C SER A 131 -4.30 -7.66 -7.19
N ILE A 132 -4.22 -6.35 -7.39
CA ILE A 132 -4.70 -5.65 -8.56
C ILE A 132 -3.62 -4.71 -9.10
N ILE A 133 -3.69 -4.42 -10.40
CA ILE A 133 -3.02 -3.28 -11.01
C ILE A 133 -4.05 -2.16 -11.16
N ASP A 134 -3.84 -1.04 -10.49
CA ASP A 134 -4.72 0.12 -10.62
C ASP A 134 -4.58 0.78 -12.01
N PRO A 135 -5.53 1.65 -12.41
CA PRO A 135 -5.46 2.33 -13.71
C PRO A 135 -4.20 3.20 -13.92
N PHE A 136 -3.42 3.44 -12.87
CA PHE A 136 -2.25 4.32 -12.87
C PHE A 136 -0.93 3.54 -12.85
N GLY A 137 -0.99 2.22 -13.03
CA GLY A 137 0.15 1.32 -13.16
C GLY A 137 0.76 0.90 -11.83
N ARG A 138 0.01 1.00 -10.72
CA ARG A 138 0.50 0.59 -9.39
C ARG A 138 -0.13 -0.72 -8.96
N ARG A 139 0.73 -1.64 -8.51
CA ARG A 139 0.28 -2.87 -7.87
C ARG A 139 -0.11 -2.62 -6.44
N TRP A 140 -1.34 -3.01 -6.11
CA TRP A 140 -1.86 -3.05 -4.76
C TRP A 140 -2.08 -4.48 -4.32
N ALA A 141 -1.45 -4.87 -3.21
CA ALA A 141 -1.77 -6.07 -2.46
C ALA A 141 -2.81 -5.69 -1.40
N ILE A 142 -3.98 -6.31 -1.43
CA ILE A 142 -5.11 -5.99 -0.55
C ILE A 142 -5.34 -7.17 0.37
N LEU A 143 -5.33 -6.91 1.68
CA LEU A 143 -5.32 -7.95 2.69
C LEU A 143 -6.36 -7.69 3.79
N THR A 144 -6.94 -8.78 4.29
CA THR A 144 -7.68 -8.82 5.54
C THR A 144 -7.19 -10.02 6.34
N ARG A 145 -6.80 -9.81 7.61
CA ARG A 145 -6.49 -10.90 8.52
C ARG A 145 -7.78 -11.66 8.84
N VAL A 146 -7.90 -12.92 8.42
CA VAL A 146 -9.10 -13.77 8.65
C VAL A 146 -8.86 -14.86 9.69
N GLU A 147 -7.61 -15.21 9.97
CA GLU A 147 -7.22 -16.11 11.07
C GLU A 147 -6.13 -15.44 11.92
N ASP A 148 -6.38 -15.27 13.23
CA ASP A 148 -5.44 -14.63 14.15
C ASP A 148 -4.26 -15.55 14.50
N LEU A 149 -3.24 -15.52 13.64
CA LEU A 149 -1.98 -16.25 13.81
C LEU A 149 -0.92 -15.37 14.43
N SER A 150 -0.10 -15.96 15.31
CA SER A 150 1.17 -15.36 15.70
C SER A 150 2.13 -15.30 14.51
N ASP A 151 3.11 -14.38 14.58
CA ASP A 151 4.14 -14.24 13.54
C ASP A 151 4.89 -15.56 13.29
N GLU A 152 5.11 -16.36 14.33
CA GLU A 152 5.78 -17.67 14.24
C GLU A 152 4.93 -18.70 13.50
N GLU A 153 3.64 -18.81 13.84
CA GLU A 153 2.71 -19.73 13.18
C GLU A 153 2.50 -19.37 11.72
N SER A 154 2.32 -18.09 11.42
CA SER A 154 2.18 -17.60 10.05
C SER A 154 3.43 -17.91 9.22
N ALA A 155 4.63 -17.67 9.77
CA ALA A 155 5.90 -17.97 9.11
C ALA A 155 6.09 -19.48 8.83
N ALA A 156 5.71 -20.34 9.79
CA ALA A 156 5.79 -21.79 9.61
C ALA A 156 4.90 -22.29 8.46
N ARG A 157 3.64 -21.85 8.41
CA ARG A 157 2.70 -22.23 7.36
C ARG A 157 3.12 -21.75 5.98
N VAL A 158 3.64 -20.51 5.88
CA VAL A 158 4.19 -19.98 4.62
C VAL A 158 5.39 -20.80 4.15
N ALA A 159 6.28 -21.23 5.06
CA ALA A 159 7.43 -22.05 4.72
C ALA A 159 7.05 -23.45 4.20
N GLU A 160 6.04 -24.08 4.80
CA GLU A 160 5.51 -25.38 4.34
C GLU A 160 4.87 -25.26 2.94
N TRP A 161 4.04 -24.24 2.74
CA TRP A 161 3.44 -23.97 1.43
C TRP A 161 4.49 -23.75 0.33
N ALA A 162 5.55 -22.97 0.63
CA ALA A 162 6.62 -22.71 -0.32
C ALA A 162 7.37 -23.99 -0.74
N GLN A 163 7.53 -24.98 0.16
CA GLN A 163 8.13 -26.27 -0.17
C GLN A 163 7.23 -27.07 -1.12
N SER A 164 5.91 -27.09 -0.87
CA SER A 164 4.96 -27.79 -1.74
C SER A 164 4.90 -27.24 -3.17
N MET A 165 5.22 -25.95 -3.36
CA MET A 165 5.30 -25.30 -4.67
C MET A 165 6.57 -25.66 -5.45
N ASN A 166 7.65 -26.08 -4.77
CA ASN A 166 8.92 -26.45 -5.40
C ASN A 166 9.00 -27.95 -5.76
N GLU A 167 8.06 -28.75 -5.27
CA GLU A 167 8.00 -30.19 -5.49
C GLU A 167 7.04 -30.60 -6.62
N GLY A 168 6.31 -29.64 -7.21
CA GLY A 168 5.38 -29.82 -8.34
C GLY A 168 5.91 -29.25 -9.65
#